data_AF-V9ET45-F1
#
_entry.id   AF-V9ET45-F1
#
_cell.length_a   1.000
_cell.length_b   1.000
_cell.length_c   1.000
_cell.angle_alpha   90.00
_cell.angle_beta   90.00
_cell.angle_gamma   90.00
#
_symmetry.space_group_name_H-M   'P 1'
#
loop_
_entity.id
_entity.type
_entity.pdbx_description
1 polymer ?
#
loop_
_entity_poly.entity_id
_entity_poly.type
_entity_poly.pdbx_seq_one_letter_code
_entity_poly.pdbx_strand_id
1 'polypeptide(L)'
;MEPNAPSPTETKKLGFESGKALMAEGPQVLHEYMASKFGAAMGRVMPQMDVRFSNLSVSADIVVVDDPGVKHELPTIPNTMKKAFVGPKKRVVRKQILKDVSGMFAPGKITLLLGQPGSGKSSLLKMLSGRFPIEKNITVEGDISFNNVPRERMMKRLPQFVAYTLEFAHKFCGGELSRRGEELLSKGSPQENLEALEAAKAVFEHYPEVIIEQLGLQNCQDTIVGDAMTRGVSGGERKRVTTGEMEFGMKYVTLMDEISTGLDSAATFDIISTQRSVAHKLRKTVVIALLQPSPEVFALFDDLMIMNEGQVMYHGPCNQVEEYFEGLGFSCPPERDIADYLLDLGTPEQYRYQVQNYHTKQPRSAGEFAEAFRESRIHRETLNELEAPHDEDLLHNVAEIIDPTPTFHQSVVENTMTLLRRQLMVTYRNTPFIVGRLMMIIIMGIVFSTVFYDFDPTQVAVVIGVLFATVMFLSMGQSSQIPTYLAERDIFYKQRGANFFRTGSYVLATSASQIPLAVVETIIFGSLVYWVCGFVSEAKLFIIFEDHPVIVKSIHGHVVLLPGSYRPQW
;
A
#
# COMPACT_ATOMS: atom_id res chain seq x y z
N MET A 1 -21.08 -57.25 8.78
CA MET A 1 -20.67 -56.14 9.66
C MET A 1 -20.11 -55.07 8.75
N GLU A 2 -20.97 -54.17 8.29
CA GLU A 2 -20.55 -52.94 7.59
C GLU A 2 -19.83 -52.02 8.58
N PRO A 3 -18.75 -51.35 8.18
CA PRO A 3 -18.15 -50.30 9.00
C PRO A 3 -19.00 -49.03 8.89
N ASN A 4 -19.34 -48.47 10.06
CA ASN A 4 -20.14 -47.27 10.25
C ASN A 4 -19.65 -46.08 9.40
N ALA A 5 -20.61 -45.39 8.78
CA ALA A 5 -20.44 -44.07 8.22
C ALA A 5 -20.02 -43.04 9.30
N PRO A 6 -19.19 -42.04 8.98
CA PRO A 6 -18.80 -41.01 9.93
C PRO A 6 -19.99 -40.11 10.28
N SER A 7 -20.15 -39.85 11.59
CA SER A 7 -21.13 -38.94 12.20
C SER A 7 -20.93 -37.48 11.74
N PRO A 8 -22.00 -36.66 11.74
CA PRO A 8 -21.90 -35.24 11.36
C PRO A 8 -21.01 -34.48 12.35
N THR A 9 -20.05 -33.74 11.80
CA THR A 9 -19.04 -32.94 12.49
C THR A 9 -19.68 -31.97 13.49
N GLU A 10 -19.35 -32.09 14.78
CA GLU A 10 -19.63 -31.06 15.78
C GLU A 10 -19.03 -29.73 15.30
N THR A 11 -19.87 -28.72 15.11
CA THR A 11 -19.44 -27.37 14.71
C THR A 11 -18.70 -26.76 15.89
N LYS A 12 -17.37 -26.81 15.87
CA LYS A 12 -16.51 -26.20 16.89
C LYS A 12 -16.90 -24.73 17.07
N LYS A 13 -17.27 -24.33 18.29
CA LYS A 13 -17.68 -22.95 18.61
C LYS A 13 -16.44 -22.07 18.78
N LEU A 14 -16.22 -21.16 17.84
CA LEU A 14 -15.26 -20.07 17.98
C LEU A 14 -15.77 -19.06 19.03
N GLY A 15 -14.88 -18.55 19.88
CA GLY A 15 -15.22 -17.48 20.82
C GLY A 15 -15.14 -16.11 20.15
N PHE A 16 -16.11 -15.24 20.42
CA PHE A 16 -16.21 -13.90 19.82
C PHE A 16 -15.71 -12.76 20.70
N GLU A 17 -15.17 -13.06 21.88
CA GLU A 17 -14.82 -12.05 22.89
C GLU A 17 -13.47 -11.35 22.66
N SER A 18 -12.60 -11.91 21.82
CA SER A 18 -11.30 -11.32 21.48
C SER A 18 -10.74 -11.91 20.19
N GLY A 19 -9.74 -11.26 19.58
CA GLY A 19 -9.03 -11.81 18.44
C GLY A 19 -8.34 -13.13 18.77
N LYS A 20 -7.86 -13.27 20.01
CA LYS A 20 -7.26 -14.50 20.51
C LYS A 20 -8.26 -15.66 20.63
N ALA A 21 -9.50 -15.36 21.01
CA ALA A 21 -10.56 -16.35 21.03
C ALA A 21 -10.97 -16.79 19.61
N LEU A 22 -10.97 -15.85 18.66
CA LEU A 22 -11.20 -16.12 17.24
C LEU A 22 -10.05 -16.94 16.61
N MET A 23 -8.83 -16.81 17.13
CA MET A 23 -7.63 -17.47 16.62
C MET A 23 -7.23 -18.72 17.40
N ALA A 24 -7.97 -19.11 18.45
CA ALA A 24 -7.60 -20.19 19.35
C ALA A 24 -7.41 -21.55 18.65
N GLU A 25 -8.19 -21.82 17.60
CA GLU A 25 -8.12 -23.03 16.78
C GLU A 25 -7.29 -22.82 15.49
N GLY A 26 -6.65 -21.65 15.35
CA GLY A 26 -5.83 -21.25 14.21
C GLY A 26 -6.58 -20.53 13.08
N PRO A 27 -5.85 -19.85 12.17
CA PRO A 27 -6.44 -19.02 11.10
C PRO A 27 -7.28 -19.82 10.10
N GLN A 28 -6.90 -21.07 9.83
CA GLN A 28 -7.61 -21.91 8.86
C GLN A 28 -9.04 -22.22 9.29
N VAL A 29 -9.23 -22.49 10.60
CA VAL A 29 -10.56 -22.75 11.19
C VAL A 29 -11.41 -21.49 11.17
N LEU A 30 -10.82 -20.32 11.45
CA LEU A 30 -11.50 -19.04 11.34
C LEU A 30 -11.98 -18.77 9.91
N HIS A 31 -11.12 -18.97 8.90
CA HIS A 31 -11.49 -18.75 7.51
C HIS A 31 -12.58 -19.72 7.03
N GLU A 32 -12.54 -20.98 7.48
CA GLU A 32 -13.58 -21.96 7.19
C GLU A 32 -14.92 -21.60 7.86
N TYR A 33 -14.87 -21.15 9.10
CA TYR A 33 -16.05 -20.65 9.80
C TYR A 33 -16.68 -19.45 9.07
N MET A 34 -15.87 -18.46 8.70
CA MET A 34 -16.31 -17.30 7.93
C MET A 34 -16.92 -17.71 6.59
N ALA A 35 -16.25 -18.58 5.83
CA ALA A 35 -16.75 -19.07 4.54
C ALA A 35 -18.10 -19.77 4.68
N SER A 36 -18.27 -20.60 5.72
CA SER A 36 -19.52 -21.32 5.96
C SER A 36 -20.68 -20.40 6.36
N LYS A 37 -20.46 -19.51 7.34
CA LYS A 37 -21.50 -18.61 7.86
C LYS A 37 -21.88 -17.54 6.86
N PHE A 38 -20.90 -16.91 6.21
CA PHE A 38 -21.17 -15.89 5.21
C PHE A 38 -21.77 -16.49 3.95
N GLY A 39 -21.30 -17.67 3.51
CA GLY A 39 -21.90 -18.38 2.39
C GLY A 39 -23.36 -18.73 2.63
N ALA A 40 -23.69 -19.27 3.80
CA ALA A 40 -25.07 -19.59 4.18
C ALA A 40 -25.98 -18.34 4.20
N ALA A 41 -25.53 -17.24 4.82
CA ALA A 41 -26.32 -16.01 4.90
C ALA A 41 -26.44 -15.24 3.58
N MET A 42 -25.48 -15.40 2.66
CA MET A 42 -25.57 -14.85 1.31
C MET A 42 -26.42 -15.71 0.36
N GLY A 43 -26.69 -16.98 0.71
CA GLY A 43 -27.40 -17.92 -0.14
C GLY A 43 -26.68 -18.29 -1.43
N ARG A 44 -25.37 -18.01 -1.54
CA ARG A 44 -24.51 -18.23 -2.72
C ARG A 44 -23.04 -18.29 -2.34
N VAL A 45 -22.18 -18.55 -3.32
CA VAL A 45 -20.72 -18.52 -3.15
C VAL A 45 -20.23 -17.13 -2.71
N MET A 46 -19.14 -17.12 -1.92
CA MET A 46 -18.45 -15.90 -1.53
C MET A 46 -18.12 -15.04 -2.76
N PRO A 47 -18.20 -13.70 -2.68
CA PRO A 47 -17.84 -12.82 -3.78
C PRO A 47 -16.41 -13.01 -4.26
N GLN A 48 -16.23 -12.95 -5.57
CA GLN A 48 -15.00 -13.31 -6.26
C GLN A 48 -14.64 -12.26 -7.30
N MET A 49 -13.35 -12.15 -7.60
CA MET A 49 -12.85 -11.24 -8.61
C MET A 49 -11.73 -11.86 -9.43
N ASP A 50 -11.94 -12.05 -10.73
CA ASP A 50 -10.85 -12.39 -11.64
C ASP A 50 -10.14 -11.12 -12.14
N VAL A 51 -8.91 -11.30 -12.60
CA VAL A 51 -8.13 -10.25 -13.26
C VAL A 51 -7.66 -10.79 -14.58
N ARG A 52 -8.21 -10.27 -15.69
CA ARG A 52 -7.83 -10.66 -17.06
C ARG A 52 -7.05 -9.54 -17.71
N PHE A 53 -5.95 -9.87 -18.38
CA PHE A 53 -5.17 -8.93 -19.17
C PHE A 53 -4.74 -9.59 -20.47
N SER A 54 -4.86 -8.83 -21.56
CA SER A 54 -4.55 -9.31 -22.91
C SER A 54 -3.67 -8.31 -23.65
N ASN A 55 -2.60 -8.83 -24.23
CA ASN A 55 -1.63 -8.14 -25.08
C ASN A 55 -1.04 -6.88 -24.40
N LEU A 56 -0.88 -6.95 -23.07
CA LEU A 56 -0.47 -5.81 -22.26
C LEU A 56 0.99 -5.45 -22.56
N SER A 57 1.19 -4.26 -23.14
CA SER A 57 2.50 -3.72 -23.45
C SER A 57 2.65 -2.34 -22.81
N VAL A 58 3.79 -2.13 -22.13
CA VAL A 58 4.09 -0.86 -21.45
C VAL A 58 5.42 -0.36 -21.96
N SER A 59 5.43 0.83 -22.55
CA SER A 59 6.63 1.51 -23.03
C SER A 59 6.84 2.82 -22.29
N ALA A 60 8.09 3.15 -21.98
CA ALA A 60 8.47 4.45 -21.44
C ALA A 60 9.51 5.12 -22.35
N ASP A 61 9.27 6.36 -22.71
CA ASP A 61 10.21 7.22 -23.42
C ASP A 61 11.15 7.85 -22.39
N ILE A 62 12.39 7.37 -22.37
CA ILE A 62 13.43 7.80 -21.44
C ILE A 62 14.36 8.78 -22.16
N VAL A 63 14.54 9.96 -21.58
CA VAL A 63 15.52 10.93 -22.09
C VAL A 63 16.89 10.51 -21.60
N VAL A 64 17.66 9.85 -22.47
CA VAL A 64 19.06 9.54 -22.23
C VAL A 64 19.87 10.78 -22.59
N VAL A 65 20.61 11.27 -21.61
CA VAL A 65 21.59 12.33 -21.82
C VAL A 65 22.88 11.63 -22.24
N ASP A 66 23.22 11.69 -23.52
CA ASP A 66 24.53 11.25 -23.98
C ASP A 66 25.55 12.25 -23.41
N ASP A 67 26.18 11.93 -22.29
CA ASP A 67 27.37 12.64 -21.82
C ASP A 67 28.59 11.98 -22.49
N PRO A 68 29.20 12.59 -23.51
CA PRO A 68 30.38 12.03 -24.19
C PRO A 68 31.64 11.95 -23.30
N GLY A 69 31.53 12.21 -22.00
CA GLY A 69 32.64 12.40 -21.06
C GLY A 69 32.77 11.38 -19.92
N VAL A 70 32.44 10.10 -20.12
CA VAL A 70 32.77 9.03 -19.13
C VAL A 70 34.25 8.60 -19.20
N LYS A 71 35.12 9.43 -19.78
CA LYS A 71 36.56 9.42 -19.49
C LYS A 71 36.83 10.56 -18.52
N HIS A 72 37.45 10.25 -17.38
CA HIS A 72 37.83 11.17 -16.32
C HIS A 72 38.62 12.39 -16.85
N GLU A 73 37.94 13.43 -17.31
CA GLU A 73 38.54 14.74 -17.55
C GLU A 73 38.40 15.55 -16.26
N LEU A 74 39.53 16.01 -15.72
CA LEU A 74 39.58 16.85 -14.53
C LEU A 74 38.74 18.13 -14.74
N PRO A 75 38.03 18.62 -13.71
CA PRO A 75 37.16 19.79 -13.81
C PRO A 75 38.00 21.07 -13.86
N THR A 76 38.48 21.43 -15.06
CA THR A 76 39.15 22.69 -15.33
C THR A 76 38.15 23.74 -15.82
N ILE A 77 38.30 25.01 -15.41
CA ILE A 77 37.40 26.13 -15.74
C ILE A 77 37.03 26.20 -17.24
N PRO A 78 37.96 25.99 -18.20
CA PRO A 78 37.63 25.95 -19.63
C PRO A 78 36.68 24.81 -20.02
N ASN A 79 36.82 23.62 -19.42
CA ASN A 79 36.00 22.45 -19.72
C ASN A 79 34.57 22.62 -19.18
N THR A 80 34.43 23.27 -18.01
CA THR A 80 33.11 23.59 -17.44
C THR A 80 32.37 24.63 -18.29
N MET A 81 33.07 25.66 -18.80
CA MET A 81 32.49 26.63 -19.74
C MET A 81 32.06 25.95 -21.06
N LYS A 82 32.88 25.05 -21.61
CA LYS A 82 32.53 24.33 -22.85
C LYS A 82 31.30 23.44 -22.68
N LYS A 83 31.14 22.78 -21.52
CA LYS A 83 29.93 22.01 -21.16
C LYS A 83 28.69 22.90 -20.97
N ALA A 84 28.85 24.16 -20.56
CA ALA A 84 27.75 25.10 -20.45
C ALA A 84 27.24 25.62 -21.82
N PHE A 85 28.12 25.73 -22.82
CA PHE A 85 27.77 26.19 -24.17
C PHE A 85 27.30 25.08 -25.12
N VAL A 86 27.75 23.83 -24.91
CA VAL A 86 27.28 22.65 -25.67
C VAL A 86 26.42 21.83 -24.72
N GLY A 87 25.14 22.19 -24.61
CA GLY A 87 24.18 21.40 -23.84
C GLY A 87 24.18 19.94 -24.32
N PRO A 88 24.05 18.96 -23.41
CA PRO A 88 24.20 17.57 -23.79
C PRO A 88 23.09 17.17 -24.77
N LYS A 89 23.44 16.36 -25.77
CA LYS A 89 22.47 15.84 -26.72
C LYS A 89 21.51 14.91 -25.98
N LYS A 90 20.27 15.36 -25.85
CA LYS A 90 19.18 14.57 -25.28
C LYS A 90 18.66 13.63 -26.36
N ARG A 91 18.86 12.32 -26.19
CA ARG A 91 18.30 11.28 -27.05
C ARG A 91 17.14 10.62 -26.31
N VAL A 92 15.95 10.63 -26.90
CA VAL A 92 14.82 9.87 -26.37
C VAL A 92 14.97 8.42 -26.82
N VAL A 93 15.01 7.49 -25.86
CA VAL A 93 15.03 6.05 -26.10
C VAL A 93 13.75 5.45 -25.55
N ARG A 94 12.96 4.82 -26.42
CA ARG A 94 11.76 4.09 -26.02
C ARG A 94 12.18 2.75 -25.42
N LYS A 95 11.94 2.55 -24.13
CA LYS A 95 12.18 1.30 -23.41
C LYS A 95 10.86 0.58 -23.19
N GLN A 96 10.72 -0.63 -23.72
CA GLN A 96 9.58 -1.49 -23.40
C GLN A 96 9.84 -2.20 -22.06
N ILE A 97 8.92 -1.98 -21.11
CA ILE A 97 8.93 -2.55 -19.76
C ILE A 97 8.16 -3.87 -19.74
N LEU A 98 6.98 -3.90 -20.37
CA LEU A 98 6.16 -5.09 -20.60
C LEU A 98 5.95 -5.24 -22.10
N LYS A 99 6.00 -6.48 -22.60
CA LYS A 99 5.95 -6.82 -24.02
C LYS A 99 4.92 -7.92 -24.23
N ASP A 100 3.72 -7.52 -24.65
CA ASP A 100 2.65 -8.43 -25.07
C ASP A 100 2.32 -9.52 -24.03
N VAL A 101 2.04 -9.07 -22.81
CA VAL A 101 1.77 -9.95 -21.66
C VAL A 101 0.26 -10.25 -21.61
N SER A 102 -0.09 -11.53 -21.69
CA SER A 102 -1.47 -12.03 -21.61
C SER A 102 -1.62 -13.08 -20.51
N GLY A 103 -2.71 -13.03 -19.77
CA GLY A 103 -2.97 -13.97 -18.68
C GLY A 103 -4.20 -13.61 -17.85
N MET A 104 -4.58 -14.55 -16.98
CA MET A 104 -5.70 -14.43 -16.06
C MET A 104 -5.28 -14.87 -14.66
N PHE A 105 -5.64 -14.09 -13.64
CA PHE A 105 -5.58 -14.53 -12.25
C PHE A 105 -7.00 -14.89 -11.80
N ALA A 106 -7.20 -16.18 -11.52
CA ALA A 106 -8.49 -16.75 -11.19
C ALA A 106 -8.80 -16.67 -9.67
N PRO A 107 -10.09 -16.52 -9.30
CA PRO A 107 -10.50 -16.51 -7.91
C PRO A 107 -10.34 -17.87 -7.23
N GLY A 108 -10.01 -17.82 -5.94
CA GLY A 108 -9.80 -19.03 -5.14
C GLY A 108 -8.44 -19.69 -5.32
N LYS A 109 -7.55 -19.05 -6.09
CA LYS A 109 -6.19 -19.51 -6.35
C LYS A 109 -5.15 -18.55 -5.79
N ILE A 110 -4.00 -19.11 -5.43
CA ILE A 110 -2.78 -18.37 -5.13
C ILE A 110 -1.74 -18.57 -6.23
N THR A 111 -1.29 -17.47 -6.84
CA THR A 111 -0.38 -17.46 -7.99
C THR A 111 0.99 -16.91 -7.60
N LEU A 112 2.05 -17.66 -7.90
CA LEU A 112 3.44 -17.21 -7.75
C LEU A 112 3.87 -16.42 -8.98
N LEU A 113 4.41 -15.21 -8.78
CA LEU A 113 5.04 -14.42 -9.83
C LEU A 113 6.56 -14.48 -9.67
N LEU A 114 7.22 -15.21 -10.56
CA LEU A 114 8.66 -15.49 -10.52
C LEU A 114 9.40 -14.78 -11.66
N GLY A 115 10.67 -14.44 -11.44
CA GLY A 115 11.52 -13.82 -12.46
C GLY A 115 12.67 -13.03 -11.86
N GLN A 116 13.73 -12.84 -12.63
CA GLN A 116 14.91 -12.07 -12.20
C GLN A 116 14.58 -10.60 -11.89
N PRO A 117 15.40 -9.87 -11.12
CA PRO A 117 15.25 -8.42 -10.95
C PRO A 117 15.22 -7.72 -12.32
N GLY A 118 14.27 -6.80 -12.51
CA GLY A 118 14.09 -6.11 -13.80
C GLY A 118 13.27 -6.86 -14.85
N SER A 119 12.76 -8.07 -14.56
CA SER A 119 11.88 -8.84 -15.45
C SER A 119 10.50 -8.23 -15.72
N GLY A 120 10.08 -7.22 -14.95
CA GLY A 120 8.78 -6.56 -15.12
C GLY A 120 7.69 -6.95 -14.11
N LYS A 121 7.97 -7.85 -13.15
CA LYS A 121 7.00 -8.29 -12.12
C LYS A 121 6.30 -7.15 -11.39
N SER A 122 7.07 -6.27 -10.77
CA SER A 122 6.53 -5.12 -10.02
C SER A 122 5.80 -4.14 -10.94
N SER A 123 6.23 -4.02 -12.21
CA SER A 123 5.52 -3.21 -13.20
C SER A 123 4.15 -3.80 -13.53
N LEU A 124 4.05 -5.13 -13.73
CA LEU A 124 2.79 -5.83 -13.93
C LEU A 124 1.86 -5.66 -12.73
N LEU A 125 2.33 -5.94 -11.50
CA LEU A 125 1.51 -5.77 -10.29
C LEU A 125 1.05 -4.32 -10.07
N LYS A 126 1.90 -3.33 -10.38
CA LYS A 126 1.53 -1.91 -10.33
C LYS A 126 0.50 -1.54 -11.41
N MET A 127 0.60 -2.12 -12.61
CA MET A 127 -0.38 -1.91 -13.68
C MET A 127 -1.76 -2.45 -13.27
N LEU A 128 -1.81 -3.67 -12.75
CA LEU A 128 -3.04 -4.35 -12.33
C LEU A 128 -3.65 -3.74 -11.06
N SER A 129 -2.86 -3.20 -10.14
CA SER A 129 -3.38 -2.45 -8.98
C SER A 129 -3.78 -1.00 -9.30
N GLY A 130 -3.56 -0.54 -10.54
CA GLY A 130 -3.80 0.84 -10.94
C GLY A 130 -2.84 1.86 -10.30
N ARG A 131 -1.70 1.40 -9.77
CA ARG A 131 -0.67 2.22 -9.11
C ARG A 131 0.51 2.56 -10.01
N PHE A 132 0.54 2.05 -11.23
CA PHE A 132 1.56 2.43 -12.20
C PHE A 132 1.37 3.91 -12.59
N PRO A 133 2.41 4.75 -12.47
CA PRO A 133 2.32 6.16 -12.85
C PRO A 133 2.15 6.24 -14.38
N ILE A 134 1.01 6.72 -14.86
CA ILE A 134 0.80 6.99 -16.29
C ILE A 134 1.10 8.47 -16.53
N GLU A 135 2.30 8.72 -17.04
CA GLU A 135 2.79 10.04 -17.42
C GLU A 135 2.81 10.21 -18.94
N LYS A 136 3.07 11.43 -19.42
CA LYS A 136 3.02 11.73 -20.86
C LYS A 136 4.04 10.94 -21.70
N ASN A 137 5.09 10.45 -21.08
CA ASN A 137 6.14 9.66 -21.70
C ASN A 137 5.88 8.14 -21.61
N ILE A 138 4.71 7.71 -21.13
CA ILE A 138 4.37 6.31 -20.94
C ILE A 138 3.21 5.94 -21.85
N THR A 139 3.42 4.89 -22.65
CA THR A 139 2.40 4.32 -23.53
C THR A 139 2.01 2.95 -22.98
N VAL A 140 0.71 2.77 -22.72
CA VAL A 140 0.11 1.49 -22.32
C VAL A 140 -0.77 1.02 -23.47
N GLU A 141 -0.54 -0.20 -23.93
CA GLU A 141 -1.30 -0.89 -24.99
C GLU A 141 -1.83 -2.22 -24.41
N GLY A 142 -2.93 -2.73 -24.97
CA GLY A 142 -3.63 -3.91 -24.46
C GLY A 142 -4.75 -3.58 -23.48
N ASP A 143 -5.46 -4.62 -23.05
CA ASP A 143 -6.68 -4.51 -22.26
C ASP A 143 -6.52 -5.16 -20.89
N ILE A 144 -7.14 -4.56 -19.87
CA ILE A 144 -7.23 -5.10 -18.50
C ILE A 144 -8.68 -5.01 -18.06
N SER A 145 -9.22 -6.11 -17.52
CA SER A 145 -10.57 -6.17 -16.98
C SER A 145 -10.65 -6.92 -15.65
N PHE A 146 -11.67 -6.59 -14.87
CA PHE A 146 -11.98 -7.18 -13.57
C PHE A 146 -13.45 -7.63 -13.59
N ASN A 147 -13.74 -8.93 -13.57
CA ASN A 147 -15.09 -9.47 -13.77
C ASN A 147 -15.81 -8.83 -14.97
N ASN A 148 -15.16 -8.78 -16.14
CA ASN A 148 -15.66 -8.12 -17.36
C ASN A 148 -15.81 -6.58 -17.29
N VAL A 149 -15.41 -5.93 -16.20
CA VAL A 149 -15.42 -4.47 -16.10
C VAL A 149 -14.08 -3.92 -16.60
N PRO A 150 -14.06 -3.08 -17.65
CA PRO A 150 -12.82 -2.48 -18.14
C PRO A 150 -12.14 -1.64 -17.07
N ARG A 151 -10.80 -1.67 -17.08
CA ARG A 151 -9.94 -0.93 -16.16
C ARG A 151 -10.37 0.53 -16.01
N GLU A 152 -10.71 1.21 -17.09
CA GLU A 152 -11.04 2.64 -17.12
C GLU A 152 -12.24 2.97 -16.22
N ARG A 153 -13.25 2.09 -16.18
CA ARG A 153 -14.42 2.23 -15.29
C ARG A 153 -14.06 1.88 -13.84
N MET A 154 -13.13 0.95 -13.65
CA MET A 154 -12.68 0.50 -12.33
C MET A 154 -11.70 1.44 -11.65
N MET A 155 -10.86 2.18 -12.38
CA MET A 155 -9.71 2.93 -11.83
C MET A 155 -10.01 3.76 -10.57
N LYS A 156 -11.18 4.42 -10.53
CA LYS A 156 -11.58 5.24 -9.37
C LYS A 156 -11.91 4.41 -8.13
N ARG A 157 -12.40 3.19 -8.29
CA ARG A 157 -12.86 2.29 -7.22
C ARG A 157 -11.92 1.11 -6.99
N LEU A 158 -10.97 0.89 -7.89
CA LEU A 158 -10.03 -0.23 -7.87
C LEU A 158 -9.31 -0.42 -6.52
N PRO A 159 -8.86 0.64 -5.81
CA PRO A 159 -8.26 0.48 -4.48
C PRO A 159 -9.21 -0.13 -3.44
N GLN A 160 -10.53 -0.14 -3.68
CA GLN A 160 -11.50 -0.81 -2.82
C GLN A 160 -11.55 -2.32 -3.00
N PHE A 161 -11.09 -2.83 -4.14
CA PHE A 161 -11.14 -4.25 -4.46
C PHE A 161 -9.78 -4.92 -4.52
N VAL A 162 -8.74 -4.16 -4.89
CA VAL A 162 -7.37 -4.65 -5.06
C VAL A 162 -6.48 -4.11 -3.95
N ALA A 163 -5.96 -5.01 -3.11
CA ALA A 163 -4.86 -4.72 -2.21
C ALA A 163 -3.52 -4.76 -2.96
N TYR A 164 -2.65 -3.79 -2.66
CA TYR A 164 -1.24 -3.81 -3.04
C TYR A 164 -0.43 -3.22 -1.89
N THR A 165 0.77 -3.74 -1.62
CA THR A 165 1.66 -3.43 -0.49
C THR A 165 1.46 -2.02 0.08
N LEU A 166 0.87 -1.92 1.28
CA LEU A 166 0.56 -0.65 1.94
C LEU A 166 0.91 -0.70 3.40
N GLU A 167 1.21 0.50 3.92
CA GLU A 167 1.25 0.71 5.35
C GLU A 167 0.00 1.49 5.77
N PHE A 168 -0.80 0.84 6.63
CA PHE A 168 -1.99 1.26 7.40
C PHE A 168 -3.35 1.29 6.69
N ALA A 169 -4.30 0.38 7.02
CA ALA A 169 -5.62 0.36 6.34
C ALA A 169 -6.88 0.08 7.19
N HIS A 170 -6.77 -0.44 8.43
CA HIS A 170 -7.94 -0.92 9.20
C HIS A 170 -9.10 0.07 9.31
N LYS A 171 -8.84 1.28 9.82
CA LYS A 171 -9.88 2.28 10.10
C LYS A 171 -10.53 2.88 8.86
N PHE A 172 -9.89 2.78 7.71
CA PHE A 172 -10.38 3.39 6.47
C PHE A 172 -11.06 2.38 5.54
N CYS A 173 -10.69 1.10 5.60
CA CYS A 173 -11.15 0.06 4.68
C CYS A 173 -12.04 -1.01 5.30
N GLY A 174 -12.03 -1.19 6.62
CA GLY A 174 -12.64 -2.37 7.24
C GLY A 174 -14.15 -2.29 7.46
N GLY A 175 -14.77 -1.12 7.41
CA GLY A 175 -16.16 -0.93 7.83
C GLY A 175 -17.24 -1.43 6.85
N GLU A 176 -16.90 -1.94 5.67
CA GLU A 176 -17.92 -2.27 4.66
C GLU A 176 -18.78 -3.47 5.05
N LEU A 177 -18.17 -4.54 5.59
CA LEU A 177 -18.92 -5.71 6.08
C LEU A 177 -19.78 -5.36 7.30
N SER A 178 -19.33 -4.42 8.15
CA SER A 178 -20.13 -3.93 9.28
C SER A 178 -21.29 -3.03 8.84
N ARG A 179 -21.10 -2.21 7.79
CA ARG A 179 -22.11 -1.24 7.29
C ARG A 179 -23.13 -1.84 6.35
N ARG A 180 -22.68 -2.73 5.44
CA ARG A 180 -23.53 -3.41 4.45
C ARG A 180 -23.78 -4.87 4.80
N GLY A 181 -23.29 -5.36 5.94
CA GLY A 181 -23.52 -6.73 6.39
C GLY A 181 -25.00 -7.07 6.51
N GLU A 182 -25.83 -6.13 6.98
CA GLU A 182 -27.29 -6.31 7.06
C GLU A 182 -27.95 -6.45 5.69
N GLU A 183 -27.41 -5.84 4.64
CA GLU A 183 -27.89 -5.99 3.26
C GLU A 183 -27.35 -7.28 2.63
N LEU A 184 -26.05 -7.55 2.79
CA LEU A 184 -25.33 -8.64 2.12
C LEU A 184 -25.63 -10.01 2.75
N LEU A 185 -25.82 -10.08 4.07
CA LEU A 185 -26.05 -11.30 4.85
C LEU A 185 -27.54 -11.47 5.21
N SER A 186 -28.43 -11.24 4.24
CA SER A 186 -29.89 -11.22 4.46
C SER A 186 -30.65 -12.30 3.69
N LYS A 187 -29.97 -13.13 2.89
CA LYS A 187 -30.58 -14.07 1.95
C LYS A 187 -30.75 -15.49 2.52
N GLY A 188 -30.09 -15.82 3.63
CA GLY A 188 -30.24 -17.08 4.34
C GLY A 188 -31.47 -17.10 5.26
N SER A 189 -31.60 -18.12 6.11
CA SER A 189 -32.64 -18.15 7.14
C SER A 189 -32.43 -17.03 8.18
N PRO A 190 -33.49 -16.58 8.90
CA PRO A 190 -33.35 -15.53 9.90
C PRO A 190 -32.30 -15.83 10.98
N GLN A 191 -32.15 -17.10 11.34
CA GLN A 191 -31.15 -17.53 12.31
C GLN A 191 -29.73 -17.52 11.73
N GLU A 192 -29.55 -18.03 10.50
CA GLU A 192 -28.25 -18.00 9.82
C GLU A 192 -27.76 -16.57 9.55
N ASN A 193 -28.68 -15.67 9.15
CA ASN A 193 -28.38 -14.27 8.91
C ASN A 193 -27.94 -13.56 10.20
N LEU A 194 -28.61 -13.84 11.33
CA LEU A 194 -28.25 -13.26 12.63
C LEU A 194 -26.88 -13.76 13.08
N GLU A 195 -26.63 -15.07 13.00
CA GLU A 195 -25.35 -15.67 13.36
C GLU A 195 -24.20 -15.15 12.47
N ALA A 196 -24.44 -15.00 11.17
CA ALA A 196 -23.45 -14.45 10.23
C ALA A 196 -23.18 -12.96 10.50
N LEU A 197 -24.20 -12.18 10.86
CA LEU A 197 -24.06 -10.78 11.21
C LEU A 197 -23.25 -10.60 12.50
N GLU A 198 -23.54 -11.40 13.52
CA GLU A 198 -22.80 -11.41 14.79
C GLU A 198 -21.33 -11.79 14.57
N ALA A 199 -21.09 -12.87 13.82
CA ALA A 199 -19.74 -13.28 13.43
C ALA A 199 -19.02 -12.17 12.64
N ALA A 200 -19.67 -11.53 11.67
CA ALA A 200 -19.10 -10.44 10.89
C ALA A 200 -18.72 -9.24 11.76
N LYS A 201 -19.57 -8.87 12.72
CA LYS A 201 -19.31 -7.78 13.67
C LYS A 201 -18.14 -8.11 14.59
N ALA A 202 -18.13 -9.30 15.19
CA ALA A 202 -17.05 -9.75 16.08
C ALA A 202 -15.70 -9.85 15.35
N VAL A 203 -15.68 -10.48 14.17
CA VAL A 203 -14.48 -10.58 13.34
C VAL A 203 -13.99 -9.20 12.94
N PHE A 204 -14.88 -8.26 12.60
CA PHE A 204 -14.48 -6.91 12.25
C PHE A 204 -13.91 -6.12 13.43
N GLU A 205 -14.55 -6.19 14.59
CA GLU A 205 -14.12 -5.50 15.81
C GLU A 205 -12.75 -5.97 16.28
N HIS A 206 -12.52 -7.28 16.26
CA HIS A 206 -11.28 -7.90 16.70
C HIS A 206 -10.30 -8.20 15.55
N TYR A 207 -10.60 -7.77 14.33
CA TYR A 207 -9.75 -8.04 13.15
C TYR A 207 -8.30 -7.58 13.35
N PRO A 208 -7.99 -6.42 13.97
CA PRO A 208 -6.61 -6.02 14.22
C PRO A 208 -5.85 -7.03 15.09
N GLU A 209 -6.49 -7.56 16.12
CA GLU A 209 -5.90 -8.57 17.01
C GLU A 209 -5.69 -9.89 16.26
N VAL A 210 -6.67 -10.31 15.44
CA VAL A 210 -6.56 -11.49 14.56
C VAL A 210 -5.33 -11.37 13.65
N ILE A 211 -5.15 -10.22 12.99
CA ILE A 211 -4.00 -9.98 12.10
C ILE A 211 -2.67 -9.95 12.85
N ILE A 212 -2.62 -9.30 14.03
CA ILE A 212 -1.43 -9.29 14.88
C ILE A 212 -1.03 -10.72 15.27
N GLU A 213 -2.00 -11.54 15.63
CA GLU A 213 -1.77 -12.92 16.03
C GLU A 213 -1.34 -13.80 14.86
N GLN A 214 -2.05 -13.68 13.74
CA GLN A 214 -1.78 -14.41 12.48
C GLN A 214 -0.37 -14.14 11.94
N LEU A 215 0.15 -12.93 12.13
CA LEU A 215 1.47 -12.53 11.62
C LEU A 215 2.58 -12.62 12.67
N GLY A 216 2.28 -13.12 13.87
CA GLY A 216 3.28 -13.27 14.93
C GLY A 216 3.86 -11.93 15.40
N LEU A 217 3.03 -10.88 15.45
CA LEU A 217 3.43 -9.51 15.80
C LEU A 217 3.15 -9.15 17.28
N GLN A 218 2.74 -10.11 18.11
CA GLN A 218 2.33 -9.87 19.50
C GLN A 218 3.45 -9.22 20.32
N ASN A 219 4.69 -9.66 20.11
CA ASN A 219 5.86 -9.15 20.85
C ASN A 219 6.20 -7.69 20.53
N CYS A 220 5.74 -7.17 19.38
CA CYS A 220 6.06 -5.82 18.91
C CYS A 220 4.82 -4.94 18.70
N GLN A 221 3.64 -5.35 19.15
CA GLN A 221 2.37 -4.64 18.89
C GLN A 221 2.33 -3.21 19.45
N ASP A 222 3.03 -2.97 20.56
CA ASP A 222 3.10 -1.67 21.26
C ASP A 222 4.40 -0.92 20.96
N THR A 223 5.22 -1.45 20.04
CA THR A 223 6.50 -0.85 19.64
C THR A 223 6.29 0.08 18.44
N ILE A 224 6.96 1.24 18.45
CA ILE A 224 6.94 2.15 17.30
C ILE A 224 7.58 1.44 16.08
N VAL A 225 6.99 1.60 14.90
CA VAL A 225 7.57 1.03 13.66
C VAL A 225 8.95 1.62 13.37
N GLY A 226 9.17 2.88 13.74
CA GLY A 226 10.43 3.60 13.56
C GLY A 226 10.64 4.12 12.14
N ASP A 227 11.73 4.84 11.95
CA ASP A 227 12.20 5.38 10.68
C ASP A 227 13.74 5.25 10.58
N ALA A 228 14.37 5.93 9.62
CA ALA A 228 15.82 5.86 9.45
C ALA A 228 16.60 6.46 10.65
N MET A 229 15.98 7.37 11.40
CA MET A 229 16.60 8.10 12.51
C MET A 229 16.16 7.57 13.89
N THR A 230 15.02 6.90 13.94
CA THR A 230 14.38 6.39 15.15
C THR A 230 14.26 4.88 15.05
N ARG A 231 15.00 4.17 15.90
CA ARG A 231 14.90 2.71 15.97
C ARG A 231 13.48 2.30 16.36
N GLY A 232 12.91 1.36 15.61
CA GLY A 232 11.61 0.76 15.88
C GLY A 232 11.65 -0.76 15.77
N VAL A 233 10.60 -1.33 15.21
CA VAL A 233 10.51 -2.76 14.89
C VAL A 233 11.60 -3.19 13.90
N SER A 234 11.93 -4.48 13.91
CA SER A 234 12.89 -5.07 12.97
C SER A 234 12.41 -4.98 11.52
N GLY A 235 13.33 -5.15 10.56
CA GLY A 235 12.99 -5.12 9.13
C GLY A 235 11.94 -6.17 8.74
N GLY A 236 12.04 -7.38 9.31
CA GLY A 236 11.06 -8.45 9.09
C GLY A 236 9.70 -8.18 9.73
N GLU A 237 9.68 -7.65 10.97
CA GLU A 237 8.42 -7.21 11.61
C GLU A 237 7.74 -6.11 10.81
N ARG A 238 8.48 -5.11 10.31
CA ARG A 238 7.92 -4.04 9.47
C ARG A 238 7.24 -4.60 8.21
N LYS A 239 7.81 -5.63 7.59
CA LYS A 239 7.21 -6.31 6.44
C LYS A 239 5.94 -7.05 6.80
N ARG A 240 5.95 -7.77 7.92
CA ARG A 240 4.74 -8.41 8.44
C ARG A 240 3.65 -7.37 8.74
N VAL A 241 3.97 -6.24 9.35
CA VAL A 241 3.04 -5.13 9.56
C VAL A 241 2.45 -4.64 8.23
N THR A 242 3.29 -4.45 7.21
CA THR A 242 2.85 -4.05 5.86
C THR A 242 1.93 -5.10 5.22
N THR A 243 2.21 -6.40 5.41
CA THR A 243 1.32 -7.49 4.97
C THR A 243 -0.01 -7.46 5.68
N GLY A 244 -0.02 -7.33 7.01
CA GLY A 244 -1.25 -7.22 7.79
C GLY A 244 -2.07 -6.01 7.43
N GLU A 245 -1.42 -4.93 7.02
CA GLU A 245 -2.10 -3.73 6.59
C GLU A 245 -2.81 -3.90 5.23
N MET A 246 -2.34 -4.81 4.36
CA MET A 246 -3.06 -5.18 3.14
C MET A 246 -4.31 -6.03 3.41
N GLU A 247 -4.34 -6.78 4.51
CA GLU A 247 -5.46 -7.67 4.85
C GLU A 247 -6.71 -6.95 5.32
N PHE A 248 -6.60 -5.67 5.67
CA PHE A 248 -7.75 -4.91 6.12
C PHE A 248 -8.67 -4.50 4.97
N GLY A 249 -9.97 -4.74 5.21
CA GLY A 249 -11.03 -4.47 4.25
C GLY A 249 -11.37 -5.70 3.40
N MET A 250 -12.56 -5.67 2.80
CA MET A 250 -13.03 -6.75 1.92
C MET A 250 -12.43 -6.61 0.52
N LYS A 251 -11.11 -6.80 0.43
CA LYS A 251 -10.39 -6.86 -0.85
C LYS A 251 -10.56 -8.26 -1.45
N TYR A 252 -10.85 -8.32 -2.74
CA TYR A 252 -11.06 -9.58 -3.47
C TYR A 252 -9.82 -10.03 -4.22
N VAL A 253 -8.94 -9.08 -4.56
CA VAL A 253 -7.65 -9.34 -5.18
C VAL A 253 -6.54 -8.82 -4.27
N THR A 254 -5.54 -9.63 -4.00
CA THR A 254 -4.37 -9.25 -3.20
C THR A 254 -3.11 -9.42 -4.03
N LEU A 255 -2.43 -8.32 -4.33
CA LEU A 255 -1.20 -8.28 -5.12
C LEU A 255 -0.02 -7.93 -4.20
N MET A 256 0.83 -8.90 -3.91
CA MET A 256 1.95 -8.76 -2.97
C MET A 256 3.28 -8.73 -3.72
N ASP A 257 4.06 -7.67 -3.52
CA ASP A 257 5.34 -7.46 -4.19
C ASP A 257 6.49 -7.57 -3.18
N GLU A 258 7.42 -8.51 -3.41
CA GLU A 258 8.65 -8.73 -2.63
C GLU A 258 8.48 -8.85 -1.10
N ILE A 259 7.42 -9.56 -0.66
CA ILE A 259 7.12 -9.68 0.78
C ILE A 259 8.17 -10.48 1.55
N SER A 260 8.92 -11.39 0.90
CA SER A 260 9.87 -12.28 1.58
C SER A 260 11.26 -11.69 1.82
N THR A 261 11.65 -10.57 1.17
CA THR A 261 13.04 -10.08 1.28
C THR A 261 13.37 -9.66 2.72
N GLY A 262 14.34 -10.28 3.38
CA GLY A 262 14.64 -9.98 4.80
C GLY A 262 13.67 -10.59 5.82
N LEU A 263 12.85 -11.57 5.41
CA LEU A 263 12.22 -12.53 6.31
C LEU A 263 13.01 -13.84 6.32
N ASP A 264 12.91 -14.60 7.41
CA ASP A 264 13.36 -15.97 7.48
C ASP A 264 12.37 -16.93 6.76
N SER A 265 12.83 -18.12 6.44
CA SER A 265 12.05 -19.10 5.68
C SER A 265 10.78 -19.54 6.42
N ALA A 266 10.82 -19.69 7.74
CA ALA A 266 9.67 -20.10 8.54
C ALA A 266 8.57 -19.03 8.55
N ALA A 267 8.92 -17.77 8.83
CA ALA A 267 7.95 -16.68 8.76
C ALA A 267 7.37 -16.51 7.35
N THR A 268 8.18 -16.73 6.30
CA THR A 268 7.69 -16.71 4.91
C THR A 268 6.67 -17.82 4.69
N PHE A 269 6.95 -19.05 5.12
CA PHE A 269 6.01 -20.17 5.01
C PHE A 269 4.67 -19.88 5.70
N ASP A 270 4.68 -19.36 6.93
CA ASP A 270 3.46 -19.05 7.68
C ASP A 270 2.59 -18.01 6.98
N ILE A 271 3.21 -16.95 6.44
CA ILE A 271 2.51 -15.91 5.67
C ILE A 271 1.87 -16.52 4.43
N ILE A 272 2.63 -17.27 3.62
CA ILE A 272 2.13 -17.87 2.37
C ILE A 272 1.06 -18.92 2.64
N SER A 273 1.22 -19.75 3.67
CA SER A 273 0.23 -20.73 4.12
C SER A 273 -1.08 -20.05 4.49
N THR A 274 -1.00 -18.91 5.16
CA THR A 274 -2.20 -18.16 5.52
C THR A 274 -2.86 -17.51 4.31
N GLN A 275 -2.07 -16.92 3.40
CA GLN A 275 -2.57 -16.38 2.14
C GLN A 275 -3.26 -17.45 1.29
N ARG A 276 -2.71 -18.66 1.25
CA ARG A 276 -3.30 -19.81 0.60
C ARG A 276 -4.65 -20.17 1.23
N SER A 277 -4.74 -20.20 2.56
CA SER A 277 -6.02 -20.43 3.26
C SER A 277 -7.06 -19.36 2.93
N VAL A 278 -6.66 -18.09 2.92
CA VAL A 278 -7.53 -16.96 2.52
C VAL A 278 -8.01 -17.11 1.08
N ALA A 279 -7.12 -17.45 0.13
CA ALA A 279 -7.47 -17.68 -1.26
C ALA A 279 -8.51 -18.80 -1.38
N HIS A 280 -8.23 -20.01 -0.88
CA HIS A 280 -9.12 -21.15 -1.07
C HIS A 280 -10.45 -21.04 -0.32
N LYS A 281 -10.45 -20.60 0.95
CA LYS A 281 -11.65 -20.57 1.79
C LYS A 281 -12.52 -19.35 1.52
N LEU A 282 -11.91 -18.18 1.34
CA LEU A 282 -12.65 -16.92 1.08
C LEU A 282 -12.77 -16.59 -0.40
N ARG A 283 -12.27 -17.47 -1.29
CA ARG A 283 -12.33 -17.34 -2.75
C ARG A 283 -11.68 -16.05 -3.28
N LYS A 284 -10.66 -15.55 -2.57
CA LYS A 284 -9.86 -14.39 -3.01
C LYS A 284 -8.86 -14.79 -4.10
N THR A 285 -8.50 -13.83 -4.94
CA THR A 285 -7.42 -13.95 -5.93
C THR A 285 -6.14 -13.40 -5.32
N VAL A 286 -5.13 -14.24 -5.11
CA VAL A 286 -3.88 -13.84 -4.47
C VAL A 286 -2.71 -14.02 -5.42
N VAL A 287 -1.94 -12.97 -5.66
CA VAL A 287 -0.74 -13.00 -6.52
C VAL A 287 0.44 -12.49 -5.73
N ILE A 288 1.50 -13.28 -5.64
CA ILE A 288 2.67 -12.95 -4.80
C ILE A 288 3.93 -13.04 -5.65
N ALA A 289 4.67 -11.93 -5.74
CA ALA A 289 6.00 -11.92 -6.34
C ALA A 289 7.06 -12.28 -5.30
N LEU A 290 7.75 -13.40 -5.52
CA LEU A 290 8.88 -13.84 -4.71
C LEU A 290 10.14 -13.90 -5.59
N LEU A 291 11.29 -13.61 -4.99
CA LEU A 291 12.56 -13.70 -5.72
C LEU A 291 13.05 -15.15 -5.78
N GLN A 292 13.26 -15.80 -4.64
CA GLN A 292 13.76 -17.17 -4.52
C GLN A 292 13.05 -17.90 -3.36
N PRO A 293 11.84 -18.44 -3.57
CA PRO A 293 11.16 -19.22 -2.55
C PRO A 293 11.82 -20.58 -2.31
N SER A 294 11.80 -21.07 -1.07
CA SER A 294 12.18 -22.45 -0.77
C SER A 294 11.20 -23.44 -1.42
N PRO A 295 11.58 -24.73 -1.58
CA PRO A 295 10.69 -25.75 -2.15
C PRO A 295 9.37 -25.90 -1.37
N GLU A 296 9.42 -25.83 -0.04
CA GLU A 296 8.24 -25.87 0.82
C GLU A 296 7.27 -24.71 0.56
N VAL A 297 7.81 -23.50 0.33
CA VAL A 297 7.00 -22.32 -0.01
C VAL A 297 6.47 -22.41 -1.44
N PHE A 298 7.27 -22.90 -2.37
CA PHE A 298 6.86 -23.11 -3.77
C PHE A 298 5.66 -24.07 -3.87
N ALA A 299 5.66 -25.15 -3.08
CA ALA A 299 4.57 -26.13 -3.05
C ALA A 299 3.23 -25.60 -2.50
N LEU A 300 3.20 -24.38 -1.95
CA LEU A 300 1.97 -23.73 -1.50
C LEU A 300 1.20 -23.03 -2.62
N PHE A 301 1.80 -22.84 -3.80
CA PHE A 301 1.18 -22.13 -4.92
C PHE A 301 0.42 -23.05 -5.86
N ASP A 302 -0.73 -22.59 -6.35
CA ASP A 302 -1.55 -23.33 -7.32
C ASP A 302 -1.06 -23.10 -8.75
N ASP A 303 -0.86 -21.82 -9.09
CA ASP A 303 -0.42 -21.37 -10.41
C ASP A 303 0.91 -20.59 -10.31
N LEU A 304 1.63 -20.53 -11.42
CA LEU A 304 2.91 -19.86 -11.57
C LEU A 304 2.92 -19.02 -12.85
N MET A 305 3.38 -17.78 -12.74
CA MET A 305 3.76 -16.93 -13.88
C MET A 305 5.26 -16.63 -13.80
N ILE A 306 6.01 -16.97 -14.84
CA ILE A 306 7.44 -16.68 -14.96
C ILE A 306 7.64 -15.54 -15.96
N MET A 307 8.27 -14.45 -15.51
CA MET A 307 8.59 -13.30 -16.35
C MET A 307 10.09 -13.16 -16.58
N ASN A 308 10.47 -12.78 -17.80
CA ASN A 308 11.83 -12.40 -18.16
C ASN A 308 11.84 -11.24 -19.16
N GLU A 309 12.63 -10.19 -18.89
CA GLU A 309 12.73 -8.97 -19.72
C GLU A 309 11.40 -8.41 -20.26
N GLY A 310 10.35 -8.43 -19.42
CA GLY A 310 9.01 -7.93 -19.76
C GLY A 310 8.13 -8.91 -20.52
N GLN A 311 8.57 -10.14 -20.74
CA GLN A 311 7.85 -11.20 -21.46
C GLN A 311 7.53 -12.37 -20.53
N VAL A 312 6.50 -13.15 -20.90
CA VAL A 312 6.08 -14.35 -20.16
C VAL A 312 6.79 -15.57 -20.74
N MET A 313 7.52 -16.30 -19.90
CA MET A 313 8.14 -17.59 -20.28
C MET A 313 7.19 -18.77 -20.03
N TYR A 314 6.32 -18.63 -19.03
CA TYR A 314 5.35 -19.64 -18.61
C TYR A 314 4.25 -18.98 -17.79
N HIS A 315 3.00 -19.41 -17.98
CA HIS A 315 1.88 -19.08 -17.10
C HIS A 315 0.90 -20.25 -17.05
N GLY A 316 0.71 -20.84 -15.87
CA GLY A 316 -0.16 -22.01 -15.70
C GLY A 316 0.05 -22.71 -14.36
N PRO A 317 -0.51 -23.93 -14.19
CA PRO A 317 -0.43 -24.70 -12.95
C PRO A 317 1.01 -25.08 -12.54
N CYS A 318 1.34 -24.96 -11.26
CA CYS A 318 2.69 -25.28 -10.75
C CYS A 318 3.13 -26.72 -11.05
N ASN A 319 2.20 -27.67 -11.15
CA ASN A 319 2.52 -29.08 -11.41
C ASN A 319 2.85 -29.40 -12.87
N GLN A 320 2.62 -28.48 -13.81
CA GLN A 320 2.91 -28.67 -15.24
C GLN A 320 4.19 -27.94 -15.69
N VAL A 321 4.81 -27.15 -14.81
CA VAL A 321 5.96 -26.31 -15.18
C VAL A 321 7.18 -27.15 -15.57
N GLU A 322 7.44 -28.24 -14.86
CA GLU A 322 8.58 -29.13 -15.13
C GLU A 322 8.40 -29.81 -16.49
N GLU A 323 7.25 -30.44 -16.72
CA GLU A 323 6.91 -31.08 -18.00
C GLU A 323 7.04 -30.11 -19.18
N TYR A 324 6.62 -28.86 -19.00
CA TYR A 324 6.74 -27.82 -20.03
C TYR A 324 8.21 -27.54 -20.40
N PHE A 325 9.08 -27.29 -19.41
CA PHE A 325 10.49 -26.99 -19.69
C PHE A 325 11.28 -28.23 -20.14
N GLU A 326 10.91 -29.43 -19.68
CA GLU A 326 11.41 -30.70 -20.21
C GLU A 326 11.06 -30.85 -21.70
N GLY A 327 9.84 -30.49 -22.10
CA GLY A 327 9.43 -30.43 -23.51
C GLY A 327 10.26 -29.47 -24.35
N LEU A 328 10.89 -28.45 -23.74
CA LEU A 328 11.81 -27.51 -24.37
C LEU A 328 13.28 -27.97 -24.33
N GLY A 329 13.58 -29.11 -23.71
CA GLY A 329 14.93 -29.68 -23.63
C GLY A 329 15.75 -29.22 -22.42
N PHE A 330 15.09 -28.77 -21.36
CA PHE A 330 15.70 -28.44 -20.07
C PHE A 330 15.24 -29.40 -18.97
N SER A 331 16.14 -29.86 -18.12
CA SER A 331 15.78 -30.76 -17.01
C SER A 331 16.35 -30.24 -15.70
N CYS A 332 15.54 -30.30 -14.64
CA CYS A 332 15.95 -29.87 -13.31
C CYS A 332 16.79 -30.97 -12.63
N PRO A 333 18.04 -30.68 -12.21
CA PRO A 333 18.83 -31.62 -11.43
C PRO A 333 18.18 -31.89 -10.07
N PRO A 334 18.31 -33.10 -9.51
CA PRO A 334 17.67 -33.47 -8.24
C PRO A 334 18.20 -32.68 -7.02
N GLU A 335 19.40 -32.10 -7.13
CA GLU A 335 20.05 -31.33 -6.06
C GLU A 335 19.72 -29.83 -6.13
N ARG A 336 18.97 -29.38 -7.14
CA ARG A 336 18.66 -27.96 -7.37
C ARG A 336 17.21 -27.68 -7.01
N ASP A 337 17.00 -26.62 -6.25
CA ASP A 337 15.65 -26.13 -5.94
C ASP A 337 14.92 -25.70 -7.21
N ILE A 338 13.65 -26.08 -7.35
CA ILE A 338 12.85 -25.82 -8.55
C ILE A 338 12.76 -24.33 -8.89
N ALA A 339 12.55 -23.46 -7.91
CA ALA A 339 12.43 -22.03 -8.14
C ALA A 339 13.75 -21.43 -8.66
N ASP A 340 14.87 -21.88 -8.11
CA ASP A 340 16.21 -21.49 -8.55
C ASP A 340 16.49 -21.95 -9.99
N TYR A 341 16.16 -23.20 -10.31
CA TYR A 341 16.24 -23.72 -11.67
C TYR A 341 15.43 -22.85 -12.66
N LEU A 342 14.16 -22.58 -12.35
CA LEU A 342 13.28 -21.79 -13.21
C LEU A 342 13.77 -20.36 -13.43
N LEU A 343 14.37 -19.75 -12.41
CA LEU A 343 14.99 -18.42 -12.51
C LEU A 343 16.27 -18.42 -13.35
N ASP A 344 17.07 -19.47 -13.24
CA ASP A 344 18.32 -19.60 -13.98
C ASP A 344 18.06 -19.79 -15.49
N LEU A 345 16.93 -20.41 -15.88
CA LEU A 345 16.50 -20.51 -17.28
C LEU A 345 16.35 -19.14 -17.95
N GLY A 346 16.00 -18.10 -17.19
CA GLY A 346 15.93 -16.73 -17.70
C GLY A 346 17.29 -16.04 -17.87
N THR A 347 18.39 -16.70 -17.52
CA THR A 347 19.74 -16.13 -17.47
C THR A 347 20.73 -16.91 -18.35
N PRO A 348 21.98 -16.45 -18.50
CA PRO A 348 23.02 -17.26 -19.12
C PRO A 348 23.27 -18.61 -18.43
N GLU A 349 22.82 -18.85 -17.19
CA GLU A 349 23.02 -20.13 -16.50
C GLU A 349 22.17 -21.29 -17.06
N GLN A 350 21.22 -21.00 -17.95
CA GLN A 350 20.42 -21.99 -18.68
C GLN A 350 21.23 -23.11 -19.37
N TYR A 351 22.52 -22.89 -19.67
CA TYR A 351 23.40 -23.92 -20.24
C TYR A 351 23.60 -25.14 -19.34
N ARG A 352 23.53 -24.95 -18.01
CA ARG A 352 23.74 -26.04 -17.04
C ARG A 352 22.64 -27.09 -17.07
N TYR A 353 21.45 -26.70 -17.52
CA TYR A 353 20.26 -27.53 -17.44
C TYR A 353 19.85 -28.15 -18.78
N GLN A 354 20.69 -27.99 -19.80
CA GLN A 354 20.39 -28.49 -21.14
C GLN A 354 20.61 -29.99 -21.24
N VAL A 355 19.58 -30.66 -21.76
CA VAL A 355 19.70 -32.06 -22.14
C VAL A 355 20.54 -32.16 -23.42
N GLN A 356 21.63 -32.92 -23.36
CA GLN A 356 22.50 -33.15 -24.51
C GLN A 356 21.74 -33.93 -25.61
N ASN A 357 21.98 -33.57 -26.87
CA ASN A 357 21.34 -34.20 -28.05
C ASN A 357 19.81 -34.12 -28.10
N TYR A 358 19.22 -33.03 -27.59
CA TYR A 358 17.78 -32.79 -27.73
C TYR A 358 17.38 -32.56 -29.19
N HIS A 359 16.17 -32.98 -29.56
CA HIS A 359 15.69 -32.98 -30.95
C HIS A 359 15.48 -31.57 -31.53
N THR A 360 15.19 -30.59 -30.69
CA THR A 360 14.94 -29.20 -31.07
C THR A 360 15.95 -28.26 -30.42
N LYS A 361 16.18 -27.12 -31.08
CA LYS A 361 17.03 -26.05 -30.55
C LYS A 361 16.33 -25.44 -29.33
N GLN A 362 17.00 -25.46 -28.17
CA GLN A 362 16.43 -24.86 -26.96
C GLN A 362 16.39 -23.33 -27.06
N PRO A 363 15.31 -22.68 -26.58
CA PRO A 363 15.21 -21.23 -26.46
C PRO A 363 16.37 -20.62 -25.65
N ARG A 364 16.78 -19.41 -26.00
CA ARG A 364 17.94 -18.72 -25.41
C ARG A 364 17.66 -17.32 -24.92
N SER A 365 16.84 -16.57 -25.65
CA SER A 365 16.46 -15.20 -25.31
C SER A 365 15.07 -15.18 -24.69
N ALA A 366 14.75 -14.12 -23.92
CA ALA A 366 13.40 -13.93 -23.40
C ALA A 366 12.32 -13.98 -24.50
N GLY A 367 12.65 -13.50 -25.70
CA GLY A 367 11.76 -13.54 -26.87
C GLY A 367 11.50 -14.95 -27.38
N GLU A 368 12.55 -15.77 -27.48
CA GLU A 368 12.42 -17.16 -27.91
C GLU A 368 11.62 -17.99 -26.89
N PHE A 369 11.80 -17.76 -25.59
CA PHE A 369 10.97 -18.40 -24.55
C PHE A 369 9.51 -17.96 -24.64
N ALA A 370 9.27 -16.67 -24.90
CA ALA A 370 7.91 -16.15 -25.06
C ALA A 370 7.22 -16.71 -26.30
N GLU A 371 7.92 -16.86 -27.42
CA GLU A 371 7.39 -17.51 -28.63
C GLU A 371 7.08 -18.98 -28.37
N ALA A 372 8.00 -19.73 -27.74
CA ALA A 372 7.75 -21.12 -27.37
C ALA A 372 6.53 -21.26 -26.44
N PHE A 373 6.35 -20.33 -25.51
CA PHE A 373 5.16 -20.30 -24.67
C PHE A 373 3.90 -20.03 -25.49
N ARG A 374 3.91 -19.05 -26.40
CA ARG A 374 2.74 -18.73 -27.25
C ARG A 374 2.29 -19.90 -28.12
N GLU A 375 3.23 -20.73 -28.57
CA GLU A 375 2.93 -21.93 -29.37
C GLU A 375 2.43 -23.11 -28.52
N SER A 376 2.64 -23.07 -27.21
CA SER A 376 2.31 -24.17 -26.29
C SER A 376 0.80 -24.38 -26.12
N ARG A 377 0.44 -25.61 -25.70
CA ARG A 377 -0.94 -25.96 -25.34
C ARG A 377 -1.45 -25.09 -24.18
N ILE A 378 -0.60 -24.83 -23.20
CA ILE A 378 -0.91 -24.07 -21.97
C ILE A 378 -1.31 -22.63 -22.31
N HIS A 379 -0.61 -21.98 -23.23
CA HIS A 379 -0.98 -20.64 -23.66
C HIS A 379 -2.31 -20.63 -24.43
N ARG A 380 -2.57 -21.64 -25.24
CA ARG A 380 -3.86 -21.78 -25.94
C ARG A 380 -5.02 -21.99 -24.97
N GLU A 381 -4.81 -22.78 -23.93
CA GLU A 381 -5.77 -22.93 -22.81
C GLU A 381 -6.01 -21.59 -22.12
N THR A 382 -4.95 -20.83 -21.83
CA THR A 382 -5.06 -19.47 -21.26
C THR A 382 -5.86 -18.53 -22.14
N LEU A 383 -5.63 -18.53 -23.46
CA LEU A 383 -6.39 -17.71 -24.41
C LEU A 383 -7.86 -18.13 -24.46
N ASN A 384 -8.14 -19.43 -24.47
CA ASN A 384 -9.50 -19.94 -24.42
C ASN A 384 -10.22 -19.52 -23.14
N GLU A 385 -9.54 -19.53 -21.99
CA GLU A 385 -10.10 -19.04 -20.72
C GLU A 385 -10.34 -17.52 -20.72
N LEU A 386 -9.45 -16.75 -21.36
CA LEU A 386 -9.63 -15.30 -21.53
C LEU A 386 -10.86 -14.97 -22.37
N GLU A 387 -11.09 -15.73 -23.45
CA GLU A 387 -12.24 -15.58 -24.35
C GLU A 387 -13.52 -16.24 -23.83
N ALA A 388 -13.41 -17.16 -22.86
CA ALA A 388 -14.55 -17.86 -22.29
C ALA A 388 -15.56 -16.88 -21.67
N PRO A 389 -16.88 -17.14 -21.81
CA PRO A 389 -17.91 -16.37 -21.14
C PRO A 389 -17.63 -16.28 -19.64
N HIS A 390 -17.89 -15.11 -19.07
CA HIS A 390 -17.73 -14.92 -17.63
C HIS A 390 -18.80 -15.74 -16.90
N ASP A 391 -18.39 -16.36 -15.80
CA ASP A 391 -19.29 -17.10 -14.93
C ASP A 391 -20.43 -16.19 -14.44
N GLU A 392 -21.65 -16.71 -14.33
CA GLU A 392 -22.83 -15.89 -13.96
C GLU A 392 -22.63 -15.25 -12.58
N ASP A 393 -21.97 -15.95 -11.66
CA ASP A 393 -21.61 -15.47 -10.33
C ASP A 393 -20.67 -14.25 -10.37
N LEU A 394 -19.71 -14.22 -11.31
CA LEU A 394 -18.78 -13.10 -11.46
C LEU A 394 -19.49 -11.85 -11.97
N LEU A 395 -20.40 -12.01 -12.94
CA LEU A 395 -21.21 -10.92 -13.47
C LEU A 395 -22.19 -10.38 -12.42
N HIS A 396 -22.77 -11.26 -11.60
CA HIS A 396 -23.64 -10.84 -10.51
C HIS A 396 -22.89 -10.05 -9.43
N ASN A 397 -21.63 -10.42 -9.15
CA ASN A 397 -20.77 -9.65 -8.25
C ASN A 397 -20.52 -8.22 -8.77
N VAL A 398 -20.50 -8.00 -10.08
CA VAL A 398 -20.41 -6.64 -10.63
C VAL A 398 -21.59 -5.78 -10.18
N ALA A 399 -22.81 -6.30 -10.33
CA ALA A 399 -24.04 -5.55 -10.05
C ALA A 399 -24.27 -5.31 -8.55
N GLU A 400 -24.03 -6.32 -7.70
CA GLU A 400 -24.33 -6.22 -6.26
C GLU A 400 -23.19 -5.62 -5.42
N ILE A 401 -21.95 -5.70 -5.92
CA ILE A 401 -20.77 -5.33 -5.15
C ILE A 401 -20.01 -4.22 -5.85
N ILE A 402 -19.56 -4.42 -7.08
CA ILE A 402 -18.68 -3.44 -7.75
C ILE A 402 -19.39 -2.10 -7.99
N ASP A 403 -20.59 -2.15 -8.57
CA ASP A 403 -21.36 -0.96 -8.92
C ASP A 403 -21.84 -0.12 -7.72
N PRO A 404 -22.32 -0.69 -6.61
CA PRO A 404 -22.72 0.08 -5.44
C PRO A 404 -21.56 0.50 -4.53
N THR A 405 -20.37 -0.11 -4.64
CA THR A 405 -19.23 0.26 -3.78
C THR A 405 -18.77 1.68 -4.10
N PRO A 406 -18.74 2.60 -3.12
CA PRO A 406 -18.30 3.97 -3.33
C PRO A 406 -16.77 4.07 -3.45
N THR A 407 -16.27 5.15 -4.05
CA THR A 407 -14.82 5.44 -4.08
C THR A 407 -14.19 5.49 -2.68
N PHE A 408 -14.93 5.98 -1.68
CA PHE A 408 -14.50 6.08 -0.29
C PHE A 408 -15.60 5.48 0.61
N HIS A 409 -15.25 4.56 1.50
CA HIS A 409 -16.21 3.94 2.44
C HIS A 409 -16.80 4.93 3.44
N GLN A 410 -16.01 5.92 3.87
CA GLN A 410 -16.44 6.91 4.85
C GLN A 410 -17.08 8.14 4.20
N SER A 411 -18.08 8.70 4.87
CA SER A 411 -18.61 10.03 4.54
C SER A 411 -17.54 11.11 4.74
N VAL A 412 -17.72 12.29 4.13
CA VAL A 412 -16.73 13.38 4.24
C VAL A 412 -16.49 13.78 5.70
N VAL A 413 -17.56 13.88 6.49
CA VAL A 413 -17.50 14.31 7.90
C VAL A 413 -16.80 13.26 8.77
N GLU A 414 -17.21 11.99 8.62
CA GLU A 414 -16.61 10.88 9.35
C GLU A 414 -15.12 10.72 9.03
N ASN A 415 -14.76 10.86 7.76
CA ASN A 415 -13.39 10.80 7.29
C ASN A 415 -12.54 11.95 7.86
N THR A 416 -13.07 13.18 7.85
CA THR A 416 -12.39 14.34 8.45
C THR A 416 -12.23 14.18 9.97
N MET A 417 -13.24 13.69 10.68
CA MET A 417 -13.16 13.49 12.13
C MET A 417 -12.17 12.37 12.52
N THR A 418 -12.16 11.27 11.74
CA THR A 418 -11.21 10.17 11.92
C THR A 418 -9.77 10.65 11.70
N LEU A 419 -9.55 11.43 10.64
CA LEU A 419 -8.26 12.05 10.34
C LEU A 419 -7.84 13.05 11.42
N LEU A 420 -8.77 13.87 11.92
CA LEU A 420 -8.48 14.86 12.97
C LEU A 420 -8.00 14.18 14.24
N ARG A 421 -8.73 13.14 14.71
CA ARG A 421 -8.32 12.34 15.87
C ARG A 421 -6.94 11.72 15.67
N ARG A 422 -6.67 11.20 14.47
CA ARG A 422 -5.37 10.64 14.13
C ARG A 422 -4.27 11.70 14.18
N GLN A 423 -4.46 12.84 13.52
CA GLN A 423 -3.42 13.86 13.44
C GLN A 423 -3.12 14.48 14.82
N LEU A 424 -4.16 14.67 15.64
CA LEU A 424 -4.00 15.04 17.04
C LEU A 424 -3.14 14.00 17.77
N MET A 425 -3.46 12.71 17.67
CA MET A 425 -2.66 11.66 18.31
C MET A 425 -1.20 11.67 17.83
N VAL A 426 -0.95 11.77 16.53
CA VAL A 426 0.42 11.83 15.95
C VAL A 426 1.19 13.03 16.49
N THR A 427 0.53 14.19 16.54
CA THR A 427 1.14 15.43 17.05
C THR A 427 1.45 15.31 18.54
N TYR A 428 0.51 14.85 19.36
CA TYR A 428 0.71 14.68 20.81
C TYR A 428 1.74 13.59 21.15
N ARG A 429 1.86 12.54 20.34
CA ARG A 429 2.88 11.49 20.54
C ARG A 429 4.28 11.97 20.19
N ASN A 430 4.42 13.00 19.35
CA ASN A 430 5.71 13.63 19.06
C ASN A 430 6.16 14.54 20.23
N THR A 431 6.41 13.91 21.37
CA THR A 431 6.81 14.57 22.62
C THR A 431 8.09 15.40 22.46
N PRO A 432 9.16 14.93 21.79
CA PRO A 432 10.37 15.73 21.59
C PRO A 432 10.10 17.04 20.86
N PHE A 433 9.24 17.00 19.83
CA PHE A 433 8.86 18.19 19.08
C PHE A 433 8.08 19.19 19.94
N ILE A 434 7.06 18.72 20.68
CA ILE A 434 6.26 19.57 21.57
C ILE A 434 7.11 20.21 22.66
N VAL A 435 7.95 19.41 23.34
CA VAL A 435 8.81 19.89 24.43
C VAL A 435 9.84 20.90 23.90
N GLY A 436 10.47 20.63 22.75
CA GLY A 436 11.40 21.56 22.12
C GLY A 436 10.76 22.90 21.78
N ARG A 437 9.52 22.89 21.26
CA ARG A 437 8.77 24.13 20.96
C ARG A 437 8.37 24.90 22.20
N LEU A 438 7.86 24.22 23.23
CA LEU A 438 7.51 24.87 24.50
C LEU A 438 8.72 25.54 25.14
N MET A 439 9.88 24.86 25.17
CA MET A 439 11.12 25.47 25.68
C MET A 439 11.54 26.69 24.86
N MET A 440 11.54 26.59 23.53
CA MET A 440 11.88 27.71 22.65
C MET A 440 10.98 28.92 22.90
N ILE A 441 9.67 28.70 23.06
CA ILE A 441 8.68 29.76 23.31
C ILE A 441 8.89 30.42 24.67
N ILE A 442 9.14 29.64 25.73
CA ILE A 442 9.38 30.18 27.06
C ILE A 442 10.66 31.02 27.07
N ILE A 443 11.76 30.50 26.50
CA ILE A 443 13.04 31.22 26.43
C ILE A 443 12.89 32.53 25.66
N MET A 444 12.26 32.49 24.47
CA MET A 444 12.05 33.71 23.69
C MET A 444 11.07 34.68 24.34
N GLY A 445 10.04 34.18 25.03
CA GLY A 445 9.13 34.99 25.83
C GLY A 445 9.87 35.77 26.91
N ILE A 446 10.78 35.11 27.65
CA ILE A 446 11.63 35.76 28.65
C ILE A 446 12.54 36.79 27.99
N VAL A 447 13.22 36.46 26.89
CA VAL A 447 14.10 37.41 26.18
C VAL A 447 13.32 38.66 25.77
N PHE A 448 12.17 38.51 25.12
CA PHE A 448 11.32 39.64 24.71
C PHE A 448 10.86 40.46 25.92
N SER A 449 10.43 39.78 26.99
CA SER A 449 10.01 40.41 28.23
C SER A 449 11.12 41.24 28.88
N THR A 450 12.37 40.78 28.81
CA THR A 450 13.53 41.53 29.35
C THR A 450 13.96 42.69 28.46
N VAL A 451 13.88 42.55 27.14
CA VAL A 451 14.26 43.60 26.18
C VAL A 451 13.27 44.77 26.20
N PHE A 452 11.98 44.48 26.33
CA PHE A 452 10.90 45.45 26.33
C PHE A 452 10.26 45.64 27.70
N TYR A 453 11.02 45.38 28.76
CA TYR A 453 10.55 45.51 30.13
C TYR A 453 10.06 46.93 30.41
N ASP A 454 8.83 47.05 30.92
CA ASP A 454 8.20 48.31 31.35
C ASP A 454 8.38 49.46 30.34
N PHE A 455 8.01 49.22 29.07
CA PHE A 455 8.16 50.24 28.04
C PHE A 455 7.16 51.39 28.26
N ASP A 456 7.56 52.60 27.86
CA ASP A 456 6.68 53.78 27.95
C ASP A 456 5.57 53.72 26.87
N PRO A 457 4.29 53.58 27.24
CA PRO A 457 3.19 53.45 26.28
C PRO A 457 2.94 54.74 25.48
N THR A 458 3.50 55.89 25.89
CA THR A 458 3.43 57.12 25.12
C THR A 458 4.30 57.07 23.85
N GLN A 459 5.30 56.18 23.82
CA GLN A 459 6.15 55.96 22.66
C GLN A 459 5.49 54.98 21.69
N VAL A 460 4.54 55.49 20.89
CA VAL A 460 3.76 54.70 19.92
C VAL A 460 4.64 53.82 19.02
N ALA A 461 5.83 54.29 18.64
CA ALA A 461 6.77 53.52 17.82
C ALA A 461 7.26 52.24 18.53
N VAL A 462 7.52 52.29 19.84
CA VAL A 462 7.94 51.13 20.64
C VAL A 462 6.78 50.15 20.77
N VAL A 463 5.58 50.63 21.05
CA VAL A 463 4.37 49.78 21.14
C VAL A 463 4.14 49.01 19.84
N ILE A 464 4.18 49.71 18.70
CA ILE A 464 4.05 49.09 17.38
C ILE A 464 5.18 48.08 17.14
N GLY A 465 6.41 48.40 17.54
CA GLY A 465 7.57 47.51 17.42
C GLY A 465 7.40 46.21 18.21
N VAL A 466 6.92 46.28 19.47
CA VAL A 466 6.67 45.10 20.31
C VAL A 466 5.55 44.23 19.74
N LEU A 467 4.44 44.85 19.31
CA LEU A 467 3.33 44.14 18.67
C LEU A 467 3.79 43.44 17.38
N PHE A 468 4.54 44.15 16.53
CA PHE A 468 5.09 43.59 15.30
C PHE A 468 6.03 42.41 15.59
N ALA A 469 6.97 42.58 16.53
CA ALA A 469 7.93 41.54 16.87
C ALA A 469 7.24 40.28 17.44
N THR A 470 6.22 40.46 18.28
CA THR A 470 5.42 39.38 18.88
C THR A 470 4.70 38.57 17.80
N VAL A 471 3.99 39.26 16.89
CA VAL A 471 3.27 38.62 15.79
C VAL A 471 4.24 37.93 14.82
N MET A 472 5.37 38.59 14.49
CA MET A 472 6.38 38.05 13.59
C MET A 472 7.00 36.77 14.14
N PHE A 473 7.37 36.74 15.44
CA PHE A 473 7.96 35.56 16.08
C PHE A 473 6.98 34.37 16.08
N LEU A 474 5.73 34.60 16.51
CA LEU A 474 4.71 33.55 16.54
C LEU A 474 4.38 33.00 15.14
N SER A 475 4.39 33.86 14.12
CA SER A 475 4.22 33.44 12.72
C SER A 475 5.41 32.62 12.23
N MET A 476 6.65 33.08 12.47
CA MET A 476 7.86 32.41 12.01
C MET A 476 8.08 31.05 12.69
N GLY A 477 7.57 30.87 13.91
CA GLY A 477 7.59 29.59 14.63
C GLY A 477 6.92 28.44 13.87
N GLN A 478 6.00 28.71 12.94
CA GLN A 478 5.37 27.68 12.10
C GLN A 478 6.34 27.06 11.06
N SER A 479 7.42 27.75 10.70
CA SER A 479 8.42 27.22 9.76
C SER A 479 9.08 25.91 10.22
N SER A 480 9.16 25.69 11.54
CA SER A 480 9.70 24.44 12.11
C SER A 480 8.83 23.19 11.83
N GLN A 481 7.61 23.35 11.33
CA GLN A 481 6.75 22.23 10.90
C GLN A 481 7.06 21.73 9.49
N ILE A 482 7.81 22.50 8.68
CA ILE A 482 8.08 22.15 7.28
C ILE A 482 8.73 20.76 7.15
N PRO A 483 9.77 20.40 7.93
CA PRO A 483 10.38 19.08 7.83
C PRO A 483 9.39 17.94 8.17
N THR A 484 8.52 18.15 9.17
CA THR A 484 7.47 17.18 9.54
C THR A 484 6.51 16.95 8.38
N TYR A 485 6.06 18.01 7.71
CA TYR A 485 5.19 17.89 6.54
C TYR A 485 5.87 17.24 5.34
N LEU A 486 7.16 17.50 5.15
CA LEU A 486 7.93 16.84 4.09
C LEU A 486 8.01 15.33 4.34
N ALA A 487 8.22 14.90 5.58
CA ALA A 487 8.25 13.48 5.95
C ALA A 487 6.87 12.81 5.81
N GLU A 488 5.78 13.50 6.17
CA GLU A 488 4.41 12.98 6.05
C GLU A 488 3.91 12.90 4.59
N ARG A 489 4.53 13.64 3.66
CA ARG A 489 4.08 13.77 2.26
C ARG A 489 4.04 12.43 1.52
N ASP A 490 5.04 11.58 1.73
CA ASP A 490 5.11 10.28 1.06
C ASP A 490 4.00 9.34 1.54
N ILE A 491 3.74 9.35 2.86
CA ILE A 491 2.63 8.62 3.48
C ILE A 491 1.30 9.15 2.95
N PHE A 492 1.14 10.46 2.82
CA PHE A 492 -0.07 11.08 2.27
C PHE A 492 -0.35 10.59 0.85
N TYR A 493 0.62 10.61 -0.07
CA TYR A 493 0.38 10.16 -1.45
C TYR A 493 0.09 8.66 -1.52
N LYS A 494 0.79 7.86 -0.72
CA LYS A 494 0.57 6.42 -0.60
C LYS A 494 -0.87 6.11 -0.15
N GLN A 495 -1.35 6.75 0.92
CA GLN A 495 -2.71 6.57 1.46
C GLN A 495 -3.79 7.18 0.57
N ARG A 496 -3.50 8.30 -0.10
CA ARG A 496 -4.40 8.89 -1.10
C ARG A 496 -4.61 7.97 -2.29
N GLY A 497 -3.54 7.34 -2.80
CA GLY A 497 -3.63 6.35 -3.88
C GLY A 497 -4.44 5.11 -3.51
N ALA A 498 -4.56 4.83 -2.21
CA ALA A 498 -5.38 3.75 -1.66
C ALA A 498 -6.85 4.12 -1.41
N ASN A 499 -7.27 5.35 -1.72
CA ASN A 499 -8.59 5.90 -1.41
C ASN A 499 -9.00 5.79 0.08
N PHE A 500 -8.05 5.91 1.02
CA PHE A 500 -8.40 5.93 2.44
C PHE A 500 -9.15 7.20 2.85
N PHE A 501 -8.78 8.33 2.25
CA PHE A 501 -9.39 9.60 2.55
C PHE A 501 -9.35 10.58 1.38
N ARG A 502 -10.23 11.56 1.44
CA ARG A 502 -10.28 12.66 0.48
C ARG A 502 -9.18 13.67 0.82
N THR A 503 -8.56 14.27 -0.20
CA THR A 503 -7.52 15.30 0.00
C THR A 503 -8.04 16.50 0.79
N GLY A 504 -9.27 16.95 0.53
CA GLY A 504 -9.88 18.04 1.31
C GLY A 504 -10.04 17.69 2.79
N SER A 505 -10.51 16.47 3.10
CA SER A 505 -10.64 15.98 4.49
C SER A 505 -9.28 15.93 5.21
N TYR A 506 -8.22 15.50 4.52
CA TYR A 506 -6.86 15.51 5.07
C TYR A 506 -6.39 16.93 5.39
N VAL A 507 -6.46 17.85 4.42
CA VAL A 507 -6.00 19.23 4.62
C VAL A 507 -6.77 19.91 5.75
N LEU A 508 -8.09 19.71 5.83
CA LEU A 508 -8.92 20.26 6.91
C LEU A 508 -8.55 19.64 8.27
N ALA A 509 -8.40 18.33 8.35
CA ALA A 509 -8.03 17.64 9.59
C ALA A 509 -6.63 18.06 10.08
N THR A 510 -5.65 18.12 9.18
CA THR A 510 -4.29 18.54 9.52
C THR A 510 -4.27 19.99 9.98
N SER A 511 -4.99 20.87 9.27
CA SER A 511 -5.18 22.27 9.65
C SER A 511 -5.80 22.42 11.05
N ALA A 512 -6.90 21.72 11.31
CA ALA A 512 -7.60 21.79 12.59
C ALA A 512 -6.79 21.20 13.76
N SER A 513 -5.95 20.19 13.49
CA SER A 513 -5.14 19.55 14.53
C SER A 513 -4.07 20.47 15.14
N GLN A 514 -3.69 21.54 14.43
CA GLN A 514 -2.67 22.48 14.90
C GLN A 514 -3.22 23.57 15.81
N ILE A 515 -4.52 23.83 15.74
CA ILE A 515 -5.17 24.91 16.50
C ILE A 515 -4.94 24.77 18.01
N PRO A 516 -5.11 23.58 18.65
CA PRO A 516 -4.89 23.45 20.09
C PRO A 516 -3.46 23.80 20.51
N LEU A 517 -2.45 23.32 19.76
CA LEU A 517 -1.06 23.63 20.05
C LEU A 517 -0.77 25.12 19.82
N ALA A 518 -1.25 25.70 18.71
CA ALA A 518 -1.08 27.11 18.41
C ALA A 518 -1.66 28.01 19.51
N VAL A 519 -2.85 27.69 20.03
CA VAL A 519 -3.51 28.42 21.12
C VAL A 519 -2.67 28.34 22.41
N VAL A 520 -2.24 27.15 22.82
CA VAL A 520 -1.40 26.98 24.04
C VAL A 520 -0.11 27.78 23.92
N GLU A 521 0.56 27.70 22.77
CA GLU A 521 1.81 28.42 22.52
C GLU A 521 1.63 29.93 22.56
N THR A 522 0.54 30.44 21.98
CA THR A 522 0.26 31.88 21.96
C THR A 522 -0.09 32.37 23.35
N ILE A 523 -0.91 31.64 24.13
CA ILE A 523 -1.24 32.01 25.52
C ILE A 523 0.02 32.07 26.39
N ILE A 524 0.93 31.10 26.29
CA ILE A 524 2.17 31.09 27.09
C ILE A 524 3.05 32.28 26.73
N PHE A 525 3.30 32.48 25.43
CA PHE A 525 4.17 33.57 24.96
C PHE A 525 3.56 34.95 25.23
N GLY A 526 2.29 35.12 24.89
CA GLY A 526 1.54 36.35 25.00
C GLY A 526 1.34 36.75 26.46
N SER A 527 1.11 35.80 27.37
CA SER A 527 1.09 36.09 28.81
C SER A 527 2.43 36.64 29.31
N LEU A 528 3.56 36.08 28.87
CA LEU A 528 4.88 36.59 29.25
C LEU A 528 5.08 38.02 28.75
N VAL A 529 4.84 38.26 27.47
CA VAL A 529 5.06 39.58 26.84
C VAL A 529 4.07 40.63 27.37
N TYR A 530 2.79 40.30 27.48
CA TYR A 530 1.75 41.28 27.83
C TYR A 530 1.93 41.81 29.25
N TRP A 531 2.08 40.90 30.22
CA TRP A 531 2.14 41.28 31.63
C TRP A 531 3.50 41.84 32.03
N VAL A 532 4.61 41.35 31.45
CA VAL A 532 5.95 41.80 31.86
C VAL A 532 6.39 43.08 31.13
N CYS A 533 5.97 43.29 29.89
CA CYS A 533 6.31 44.52 29.15
C CYS A 533 5.50 45.75 29.60
N GLY A 534 4.47 45.58 30.45
CA GLY A 534 3.69 46.69 31.01
C GLY A 534 2.52 47.16 30.13
N PHE A 535 1.87 46.26 29.38
CA PHE A 535 0.64 46.61 28.67
C PHE A 535 -0.51 46.95 29.64
N VAL A 536 -1.55 47.62 29.13
CA VAL A 536 -2.70 48.08 29.92
C VAL A 536 -3.35 46.93 30.67
N SER A 537 -3.53 47.05 31.99
CA SER A 537 -4.00 45.96 32.86
C SER A 537 -5.52 45.71 32.77
N GLU A 538 -6.04 45.44 31.58
CA GLU A 538 -7.45 45.11 31.33
C GLU A 538 -7.61 43.74 30.66
N ALA A 539 -8.43 42.87 31.24
CA ALA A 539 -8.66 41.53 30.71
C ALA A 539 -9.23 41.51 29.28
N LYS A 540 -10.04 42.51 28.91
CA LYS A 540 -10.58 42.62 27.53
C LYS A 540 -9.48 42.90 26.52
N LEU A 541 -8.52 43.77 26.87
CA LEU A 541 -7.41 44.13 26.00
C LEU A 541 -6.40 42.98 25.89
N PHE A 542 -6.23 42.19 26.94
CA PHE A 542 -5.43 40.97 26.91
C PHE A 542 -6.00 39.95 25.91
N ILE A 543 -7.32 39.70 25.95
CA ILE A 543 -7.97 38.78 25.00
C ILE A 543 -7.80 39.27 23.55
N ILE A 544 -7.98 40.58 23.31
CA ILE A 544 -7.77 41.16 21.97
C ILE A 544 -6.31 41.02 21.52
N PHE A 545 -5.36 41.20 22.43
CA PHE A 545 -3.94 41.00 22.17
C PHE A 545 -3.61 39.54 21.82
N GLU A 546 -4.27 38.56 22.45
CA GLU A 546 -4.08 37.13 22.19
C GLU A 546 -4.78 36.66 20.89
N ASP A 547 -5.95 37.22 20.56
CA ASP A 547 -6.71 36.81 19.38
C ASP A 547 -5.95 37.07 18.07
N HIS A 548 -5.28 38.21 17.95
CA HIS A 548 -4.58 38.60 16.71
C HIS A 548 -3.44 37.64 16.34
N PRO A 549 -2.49 37.32 17.25
CA PRO A 549 -1.42 36.39 16.98
C PRO A 549 -1.91 34.95 16.77
N VAL A 550 -2.98 34.50 17.45
CA VAL A 550 -3.59 33.19 17.18
C VAL A 550 -4.09 33.11 15.73
N ILE A 551 -4.81 34.13 15.26
CA ILE A 551 -5.33 34.18 13.88
C ILE A 551 -4.18 34.18 12.87
N VAL A 552 -3.18 35.05 13.04
CA VAL A 552 -2.04 35.15 12.12
C VAL A 552 -1.28 33.82 12.05
N LYS A 553 -1.05 33.20 13.20
CA LYS A 553 -0.36 31.92 13.30
C LYS A 553 -1.14 30.77 12.66
N SER A 554 -2.47 30.76 12.80
CA SER A 554 -3.33 29.79 12.11
C SER A 554 -3.27 29.99 10.59
N ILE A 555 -3.43 31.23 10.11
CA ILE A 555 -3.36 31.55 8.67
C ILE A 555 -2.01 31.14 8.08
N HIS A 556 -0.90 31.46 8.74
CA HIS A 556 0.44 31.08 8.25
C HIS A 556 0.62 29.56 8.21
N GLY A 557 0.14 28.83 9.23
CA GLY A 557 0.12 27.37 9.22
C GLY A 557 -0.65 26.78 8.03
N HIS A 558 -1.79 27.37 7.67
CA HIS A 558 -2.58 26.95 6.50
C HIS A 558 -1.90 27.28 5.16
N VAL A 559 -1.19 28.41 5.05
CA VAL A 559 -0.45 28.77 3.83
C VAL A 559 0.74 27.84 3.61
N VAL A 560 1.42 27.41 4.68
CA VAL A 560 2.50 26.40 4.61
C VAL A 560 1.97 25.03 4.19
N LEU A 561 0.72 24.70 4.53
CA LEU A 561 -0.01 23.49 4.09
C LEU A 561 -0.53 23.56 2.64
N LEU A 562 -0.35 24.69 1.96
CA LEU A 562 -0.55 24.83 0.52
C LEU A 562 0.79 24.74 -0.22
N PRO A 563 1.61 23.66 -0.10
CA PRO A 563 2.68 23.49 -1.07
C PRO A 563 2.02 23.23 -2.42
N GLY A 564 2.41 24.06 -3.39
CA GLY A 564 1.86 24.05 -4.74
C GLY A 564 1.79 22.65 -5.34
N SER A 565 0.90 22.52 -6.30
CA SER A 565 0.73 21.39 -7.22
C SER A 565 1.95 21.11 -8.10
N TYR A 566 3.16 21.18 -7.55
CA TYR A 566 4.37 20.66 -8.18
C TYR A 566 4.46 19.17 -7.89
N ARG A 567 3.95 18.38 -8.84
CA ARG A 567 4.38 17.01 -9.04
C ARG A 567 5.90 17.05 -9.25
N PRO A 568 6.70 16.40 -8.41
CA PRO A 568 8.10 16.19 -8.74
C PRO A 568 8.14 15.35 -10.02
N GLN A 569 8.77 15.88 -11.06
CA GLN A 569 9.22 15.07 -12.19
C GLN A 569 10.44 14.30 -11.69
N TRP A 570 10.28 13.02 -11.36
CA TRP A 570 11.39 12.10 -11.14
C TRP A 570 11.10 10.78 -11.84
#